data_AF-A0A1I1Q1G2-F1
#
_entry.id   AF-A0A1I1Q1G2-F1
#
_cell.length_a   1.000
_cell.length_b   1.000
_cell.length_c   1.000
_cell.angle_alpha   90.00
_cell.angle_beta   90.00
_cell.angle_gamma   90.00
#
_symmetry.space_group_name_H-M   'P 1'
#
loop_
_entity.id
_entity.type
_entity.pdbx_description
1 polymer ?
#
loop_
_entity_poly.entity_id
_entity_poly.type
_entity_poly.pdbx_seq_one_letter_code
_entity_poly.pdbx_strand_id
1 'polypeptide(L)'
;MNDITENNDQKQNSPKKSWKKLIAAAIIAVIGFSAYGGYKAYKRYKFNKQWQLQNQIAEENALEYVRDKYAIDDAEVVSFSNDDLDDLRRFKDGEESWINRDHNVVTLDSDGHEFRVVVKWRERSSEGYDSYYTDEIEELLEQQIVESCNGEPVYANISVGTFNKDQVWSYRGVYMAKDEHFDGSDLKGVLKDKILSVEAVVIDTVFDDHELFDMLAEIDADADFYSFDTMEHFEASKELKAELNGNDLGKMKYAPYITDYRTIHDGKNVHRDFGVKTKDDMLFRAFPDTHSDPDAYTCDKVEIQDSDNIDEYYSYNKLDEYLRSPISSGYFLSRDNGFCTIICIYYPLEKLKGHDIEDVGLAWAESTKRYAIMRPDIVGDYAVFILNTDISFKLVDTKGLEPLEPKYSY
;
A
#
# COMPACT_ATOMS: atom_id res chain seq x y z
N MET A 1 50.28 -68.76 -57.80
CA MET A 1 49.71 -69.85 -58.63
C MET A 1 48.53 -70.38 -57.84
N ASN A 2 47.31 -70.14 -58.38
CA ASN A 2 45.98 -70.62 -57.96
C ASN A 2 45.53 -70.20 -56.54
N ASP A 3 44.26 -69.95 -56.24
CA ASP A 3 43.07 -69.68 -57.04
C ASP A 3 42.04 -69.05 -56.09
N ILE A 4 41.06 -68.41 -56.72
CA ILE A 4 39.83 -67.81 -56.22
C ILE A 4 39.04 -68.79 -55.33
N THR A 5 38.32 -68.31 -54.30
CA THR A 5 36.83 -68.24 -54.27
C THR A 5 36.30 -67.74 -52.92
N GLU A 6 35.34 -66.81 -53.02
CA GLU A 6 34.22 -66.49 -52.13
C GLU A 6 33.66 -67.70 -51.33
N ASN A 7 32.89 -67.60 -50.26
CA ASN A 7 31.78 -66.69 -49.96
C ASN A 7 31.31 -66.95 -48.51
N ASN A 8 30.57 -65.97 -47.96
CA ASN A 8 29.55 -66.06 -46.90
C ASN A 8 29.65 -67.17 -45.83
N ASP A 9 29.81 -66.75 -44.57
CA ASP A 9 28.86 -67.20 -43.55
C ASP A 9 28.63 -66.10 -42.50
N GLN A 10 27.41 -65.56 -42.54
CA GLN A 10 26.82 -64.79 -41.45
C GLN A 10 26.87 -65.63 -40.17
N LYS A 11 27.57 -65.14 -39.14
CA LYS A 11 27.23 -65.49 -37.75
C LYS A 11 26.76 -64.26 -37.01
N GLN A 12 25.43 -64.22 -36.90
CA GLN A 12 24.60 -63.35 -36.07
C GLN A 12 25.24 -63.03 -34.72
N ASN A 13 25.71 -61.78 -34.55
CA ASN A 13 25.82 -61.20 -33.23
C ASN A 13 24.41 -60.92 -32.71
N SER A 14 23.98 -61.75 -31.79
CA SER A 14 22.67 -61.71 -31.13
C SER A 14 22.45 -60.38 -30.39
N PRO A 15 21.43 -59.55 -30.71
CA PRO A 15 21.07 -58.37 -29.92
C PRO A 15 20.21 -58.73 -28.68
N LYS A 16 20.28 -59.98 -28.18
CA LYS A 16 19.37 -60.48 -27.14
C LYS A 16 19.72 -60.02 -25.71
N LYS A 17 20.93 -59.50 -25.45
CA LYS A 17 21.37 -59.05 -24.11
C LYS A 17 21.13 -57.54 -23.83
N SER A 18 21.00 -56.71 -24.87
CA SER A 18 20.78 -55.26 -24.74
C SER A 18 19.30 -54.91 -24.50
N TRP A 19 18.40 -55.54 -25.28
CA TRP A 19 16.97 -55.28 -25.18
C TRP A 19 16.35 -55.67 -23.84
N LYS A 20 16.82 -56.77 -23.22
CA LYS A 20 16.34 -57.16 -21.87
C LYS A 20 16.69 -56.13 -20.79
N LYS A 21 17.84 -55.45 -20.91
CA LYS A 21 18.24 -54.39 -19.95
C LYS A 21 17.48 -53.09 -20.19
N LEU A 22 17.22 -52.73 -21.45
CA LEU A 22 16.37 -51.59 -21.83
C LEU A 22 14.92 -51.77 -21.36
N ILE A 23 14.35 -52.97 -21.56
CA ILE A 23 12.99 -53.30 -21.09
C ILE A 23 12.93 -53.29 -19.56
N ALA A 24 13.94 -53.82 -18.86
CA ALA A 24 14.00 -53.77 -17.40
C ALA A 24 14.10 -52.32 -16.87
N ALA A 25 14.92 -51.47 -17.49
CA ALA A 25 15.02 -50.06 -17.14
C ALA A 25 13.71 -49.30 -17.41
N ALA A 26 13.05 -49.58 -18.53
CA ALA A 26 11.74 -49.01 -18.84
C ALA A 26 10.65 -49.46 -17.85
N ILE A 27 10.64 -50.73 -17.43
CA ILE A 27 9.72 -51.24 -16.40
C ILE A 27 9.99 -50.58 -15.05
N ILE A 28 11.25 -50.45 -14.64
CA ILE A 28 11.61 -49.76 -13.38
C ILE A 28 11.25 -48.27 -13.44
N ALA A 29 11.48 -47.61 -14.58
CA ALA A 29 11.09 -46.22 -14.77
C ALA A 29 9.56 -46.05 -14.75
N VAL A 30 8.80 -46.96 -15.37
CA VAL A 30 7.32 -46.95 -15.34
C VAL A 30 6.81 -47.23 -13.93
N ILE A 31 7.37 -48.19 -13.20
CA ILE A 31 7.03 -48.46 -11.79
C ILE A 31 7.40 -47.26 -10.91
N GLY A 32 8.55 -46.63 -11.13
CA GLY A 32 8.97 -45.41 -10.43
C GLY A 32 8.06 -44.22 -10.72
N PHE A 33 7.66 -44.00 -11.98
CA PHE A 33 6.73 -42.93 -12.38
C PHE A 33 5.31 -43.19 -11.89
N SER A 34 4.85 -44.44 -11.89
CA SER A 34 3.53 -44.81 -11.37
C SER A 34 3.48 -44.86 -9.84
N ALA A 35 4.59 -45.18 -9.16
CA ALA A 35 4.73 -45.04 -7.72
C ALA A 35 4.83 -43.56 -7.30
N TYR A 36 5.56 -42.72 -8.04
CA TYR A 36 5.64 -41.28 -7.81
C TYR A 36 4.31 -40.57 -8.12
N GLY A 37 3.69 -40.89 -9.25
CA GLY A 37 2.36 -40.42 -9.63
C GLY A 37 1.27 -40.91 -8.68
N GLY A 38 1.36 -42.16 -8.23
CA GLY A 38 0.48 -42.76 -7.22
C GLY A 38 0.65 -42.14 -5.83
N TYR A 39 1.88 -41.82 -5.43
CA TYR A 39 2.17 -41.11 -4.18
C TYR A 39 1.61 -39.68 -4.21
N LYS A 40 1.80 -38.95 -5.32
CA LYS A 40 1.24 -37.60 -5.50
C LYS A 40 -0.30 -37.64 -5.53
N ALA A 41 -0.88 -38.61 -6.23
CA ALA A 41 -2.33 -38.81 -6.26
C ALA A 41 -2.90 -39.20 -4.90
N TYR A 42 -2.21 -40.07 -4.14
CA TYR A 42 -2.59 -40.46 -2.79
C TYR A 42 -2.52 -39.29 -1.81
N LYS A 43 -1.46 -38.48 -1.86
CA LYS A 43 -1.35 -37.23 -1.08
C LYS A 43 -2.50 -36.29 -1.39
N ARG A 44 -2.79 -36.06 -2.68
CA ARG A 44 -3.90 -35.22 -3.12
C ARG A 44 -5.27 -35.78 -2.71
N TYR A 45 -5.46 -37.10 -2.75
CA TYR A 45 -6.68 -37.74 -2.27
C TYR A 45 -6.86 -37.60 -0.76
N LYS A 46 -5.80 -37.86 0.03
CA LYS A 46 -5.82 -37.69 1.49
C LYS A 46 -6.09 -36.23 1.87
N PHE A 47 -5.45 -35.29 1.17
CA PHE A 47 -5.70 -33.86 1.27
C PHE A 47 -7.17 -33.55 0.99
N ASN A 48 -7.70 -33.93 -0.18
CA ASN A 48 -9.08 -33.62 -0.57
C ASN A 48 -10.09 -34.20 0.41
N LYS A 49 -9.85 -35.41 0.93
CA LYS A 49 -10.73 -36.05 1.91
C LYS A 49 -10.68 -35.36 3.27
N GLN A 50 -9.48 -34.93 3.70
CA GLN A 50 -9.35 -34.11 4.90
C GLN A 50 -10.08 -32.79 4.69
N TRP A 51 -9.76 -32.05 3.63
CA TRP A 51 -10.41 -30.80 3.24
C TRP A 51 -11.95 -30.88 3.26
N GLN A 52 -12.54 -31.88 2.63
CA GLN A 52 -14.00 -32.09 2.63
C GLN A 52 -14.56 -32.27 4.04
N LEU A 53 -13.92 -33.09 4.87
CA LEU A 53 -14.35 -33.28 6.26
C LEU A 53 -14.25 -31.99 7.08
N GLN A 54 -13.20 -31.19 6.85
CA GLN A 54 -12.96 -29.94 7.56
C GLN A 54 -13.98 -28.88 7.18
N ASN A 55 -14.29 -28.75 5.90
CA ASN A 55 -15.32 -27.84 5.43
C ASN A 55 -16.70 -28.27 5.94
N GLN A 56 -17.00 -29.57 5.99
CA GLN A 56 -18.24 -30.05 6.59
C GLN A 56 -18.35 -29.67 8.08
N ILE A 57 -17.29 -29.85 8.88
CA ILE A 57 -17.30 -29.47 10.30
C ILE A 57 -17.42 -27.94 10.44
N ALA A 58 -16.73 -27.17 9.61
CA ALA A 58 -16.81 -25.71 9.62
C ALA A 58 -18.21 -25.21 9.25
N GLU A 59 -18.84 -25.79 8.23
CA GLU A 59 -20.23 -25.50 7.86
C GLU A 59 -21.20 -25.83 9.00
N GLU A 60 -21.11 -27.04 9.56
CA GLU A 60 -21.95 -27.43 10.70
C GLU A 60 -21.80 -26.45 11.88
N ASN A 61 -20.56 -26.08 12.23
CA ASN A 61 -20.27 -25.15 13.31
C ASN A 61 -20.74 -23.72 13.00
N ALA A 62 -20.59 -23.23 11.77
CA ALA A 62 -21.00 -21.89 11.38
C ALA A 62 -22.53 -21.74 11.41
N LEU A 63 -23.26 -22.74 10.90
CA LEU A 63 -24.72 -22.77 10.95
C LEU A 63 -25.22 -22.91 12.39
N GLU A 64 -24.58 -23.73 13.22
CA GLU A 64 -24.92 -23.84 14.65
C GLU A 64 -24.64 -22.51 15.40
N TYR A 65 -23.51 -21.87 15.12
CA TYR A 65 -23.16 -20.56 15.70
C TYR A 65 -24.22 -19.50 15.37
N VAL A 66 -24.61 -19.37 14.09
CA VAL A 66 -25.57 -18.36 13.64
C VAL A 66 -26.97 -18.64 14.18
N ARG A 67 -27.39 -19.91 14.21
CA ARG A 67 -28.65 -20.30 14.85
C ARG A 67 -28.65 -19.92 16.32
N ASP A 68 -27.58 -20.23 17.04
CA ASP A 68 -27.49 -19.95 18.48
C ASP A 68 -27.47 -18.45 18.78
N LYS A 69 -26.74 -17.66 17.98
CA LYS A 69 -26.57 -16.22 18.20
C LYS A 69 -27.75 -15.37 17.71
N TYR A 70 -28.23 -15.65 16.49
CA TYR A 70 -29.20 -14.80 15.81
C TYR A 70 -30.59 -15.43 15.66
N ALA A 71 -30.77 -16.70 16.06
CA ALA A 71 -31.99 -17.47 15.81
C ALA A 71 -32.36 -17.55 14.30
N ILE A 72 -31.35 -17.51 13.43
CA ILE A 72 -31.48 -17.69 11.98
C ILE A 72 -31.31 -19.18 11.67
N ASP A 73 -32.36 -19.82 11.16
CA ASP A 73 -32.41 -21.27 10.91
C ASP A 73 -32.14 -21.65 9.45
N ASP A 74 -32.24 -20.68 8.56
CA ASP A 74 -32.26 -20.81 7.10
C ASP A 74 -31.09 -20.12 6.40
N ALA A 75 -30.03 -19.75 7.13
CA ALA A 75 -28.79 -19.27 6.55
C ALA A 75 -28.17 -20.33 5.60
N GLU A 76 -27.72 -19.90 4.43
CA GLU A 76 -27.10 -20.77 3.42
C GLU A 76 -25.59 -20.53 3.35
N VAL A 77 -24.81 -21.60 3.17
CA VAL A 77 -23.37 -21.46 2.92
C VAL A 77 -23.14 -21.01 1.48
N VAL A 78 -22.59 -19.80 1.33
CA VAL A 78 -22.21 -19.23 0.03
C VAL A 78 -20.84 -19.73 -0.40
N SER A 79 -19.87 -19.66 0.51
CA SER A 79 -18.48 -20.01 0.22
C SER A 79 -17.69 -20.33 1.48
N PHE A 80 -16.53 -20.95 1.29
CA PHE A 80 -15.53 -21.13 2.35
C PHE A 80 -14.32 -20.28 2.00
N SER A 81 -14.04 -19.27 2.81
CA SER A 81 -12.83 -18.47 2.64
C SER A 81 -11.65 -19.15 3.33
N ASN A 82 -11.04 -20.05 2.56
CA ASN A 82 -9.60 -20.30 2.54
C ASN A 82 -9.04 -20.12 1.11
N ASP A 83 -9.87 -19.60 0.20
CA ASP A 83 -9.59 -19.52 -1.23
C ASP A 83 -8.61 -18.39 -1.62
N ASP A 84 -8.23 -17.51 -0.68
CA ASP A 84 -7.08 -16.59 -0.80
C ASP A 84 -5.71 -17.32 -0.69
N LEU A 85 -5.67 -18.59 -1.09
CA LEU A 85 -4.42 -19.33 -1.30
C LEU A 85 -3.55 -18.73 -2.40
N ASP A 86 -4.07 -17.80 -3.22
CA ASP A 86 -3.24 -17.10 -4.21
C ASP A 86 -2.24 -16.13 -3.59
N ASP A 87 -2.49 -15.58 -2.38
CA ASP A 87 -1.51 -14.72 -1.69
C ASP A 87 -0.48 -15.53 -0.86
N LEU A 88 -0.86 -16.70 -0.35
CA LEU A 88 0.06 -17.60 0.36
C LEU A 88 1.01 -18.37 -0.55
N ARG A 89 0.80 -18.36 -1.88
CA ARG A 89 1.76 -18.89 -2.87
C ARG A 89 3.13 -18.19 -2.83
N ARG A 90 3.24 -17.02 -2.17
CA ARG A 90 4.52 -16.31 -1.98
C ARG A 90 5.43 -16.96 -0.93
N PHE A 91 4.92 -17.85 -0.07
CA PHE A 91 5.74 -18.61 0.86
C PHE A 91 6.11 -19.98 0.26
N LYS A 92 7.41 -20.21 0.08
CA LYS A 92 8.01 -21.42 -0.53
C LYS A 92 7.67 -22.76 0.16
N ASP A 93 6.93 -22.74 1.26
CA ASP A 93 6.55 -23.91 2.09
C ASP A 93 5.03 -24.21 2.06
N GLY A 94 4.30 -23.61 1.11
CA GLY A 94 2.84 -23.35 1.12
C GLY A 94 1.83 -24.50 0.96
N GLU A 95 2.13 -25.75 1.32
CA GLU A 95 1.09 -26.81 1.38
C GLU A 95 0.82 -27.35 2.80
N GLU A 96 1.62 -27.02 3.82
CA GLU A 96 1.44 -27.53 5.19
C GLU A 96 1.07 -26.45 6.23
N SER A 97 1.26 -25.16 5.92
CA SER A 97 0.97 -24.06 6.86
C SER A 97 -0.53 -23.88 7.12
N TRP A 98 -1.39 -24.12 6.12
CA TRP A 98 -2.85 -23.99 6.25
C TRP A 98 -3.47 -25.11 7.11
N ILE A 99 -2.89 -26.32 7.08
CA ILE A 99 -3.33 -27.44 7.92
C ILE A 99 -3.21 -27.07 9.40
N ASN A 100 -2.26 -26.21 9.77
CA ASN A 100 -2.00 -25.82 11.15
C ASN A 100 -2.91 -24.70 11.67
N ARG A 101 -3.75 -24.08 10.84
CA ARG A 101 -4.76 -23.13 11.33
C ARG A 101 -5.88 -23.90 12.01
N ASP A 102 -6.27 -23.49 13.21
CA ASP A 102 -7.35 -24.14 13.95
C ASP A 102 -8.76 -23.72 13.49
N HIS A 103 -8.84 -22.69 12.63
CA HIS A 103 -10.09 -22.02 12.26
C HIS A 103 -10.25 -21.89 10.75
N ASN A 104 -11.49 -21.80 10.29
CA ASN A 104 -11.91 -21.65 8.91
C ASN A 104 -12.94 -20.52 8.85
N VAL A 105 -13.01 -19.83 7.71
CA VAL A 105 -14.00 -18.78 7.49
C VAL A 105 -15.09 -19.31 6.56
N VAL A 106 -16.33 -19.23 7.01
CA VAL A 106 -17.51 -19.62 6.24
C VAL A 106 -18.28 -18.36 5.92
N THR A 107 -18.55 -18.11 4.65
CA THR A 107 -19.45 -17.03 4.22
C THR A 107 -20.86 -17.59 4.15
N LEU A 108 -21.78 -16.94 4.85
CA LEU A 108 -23.19 -17.28 4.90
C LEU A 108 -24.01 -16.17 4.25
N ASP A 109 -25.14 -16.52 3.65
CA ASP A 109 -26.18 -15.59 3.22
C ASP A 109 -27.45 -15.85 4.03
N SER A 110 -28.09 -14.78 4.48
CA SER A 110 -29.43 -14.81 5.06
C SER A 110 -30.22 -13.64 4.52
N ASP A 111 -31.31 -13.91 3.79
CA ASP A 111 -32.16 -12.89 3.18
C ASP A 111 -31.42 -11.87 2.28
N GLY A 112 -30.34 -12.29 1.62
CA GLY A 112 -29.51 -11.42 0.80
C GLY A 112 -28.46 -10.61 1.57
N HIS A 113 -28.31 -10.86 2.88
CA HIS A 113 -27.22 -10.35 3.70
C HIS A 113 -26.08 -11.38 3.76
N GLU A 114 -24.97 -11.09 3.09
CA GLU A 114 -23.78 -11.94 3.11
C GLU A 114 -22.83 -11.52 4.24
N PHE A 115 -22.44 -12.48 5.08
CA PHE A 115 -21.52 -12.23 6.19
C PHE A 115 -20.61 -13.43 6.45
N ARG A 116 -19.50 -13.21 7.16
CA ARG A 116 -18.48 -14.22 7.41
C ARG A 116 -18.52 -14.69 8.86
N VAL A 117 -18.31 -15.98 9.07
CA VAL A 117 -18.18 -16.61 10.38
C VAL A 117 -16.87 -17.37 10.47
N VAL A 118 -16.04 -17.02 11.45
CA VAL A 118 -14.80 -17.70 11.80
C VAL A 118 -15.12 -18.76 12.86
N VAL A 119 -14.94 -20.03 12.49
CA VAL A 119 -15.21 -21.17 13.37
C VAL A 119 -14.05 -22.13 13.40
N LYS A 120 -13.96 -22.93 14.46
CA LYS A 120 -13.06 -24.08 14.48
C LYS A 120 -13.50 -25.11 13.44
N TRP A 121 -12.55 -25.75 12.78
CA TRP A 121 -12.88 -26.85 11.83
C TRP A 121 -12.40 -28.22 12.31
N ARG A 122 -11.50 -28.26 13.31
CA ARG A 122 -10.91 -29.50 13.84
C ARG A 122 -11.80 -30.23 14.85
N GLU A 123 -12.72 -29.51 15.47
CA GLU A 123 -13.64 -30.02 16.47
C GLU A 123 -15.01 -29.35 16.30
N ARG A 124 -16.06 -30.06 16.73
CA ARG A 124 -17.41 -29.48 16.78
C ARG A 124 -17.48 -28.51 17.94
N SER A 125 -17.92 -27.30 17.66
CA SER A 125 -17.91 -26.18 18.58
C SER A 125 -18.86 -25.12 18.05
N SER A 126 -19.72 -24.60 18.91
CA SER A 126 -20.56 -23.44 18.58
C SER A 126 -19.91 -22.11 19.00
N GLU A 127 -18.63 -22.12 19.36
CA GLU A 127 -17.79 -20.93 19.54
C GLU A 127 -17.25 -20.42 18.20
N GLY A 128 -17.18 -19.10 18.05
CA GLY A 128 -16.70 -18.45 16.84
C GLY A 128 -16.77 -16.93 16.95
N TYR A 129 -16.52 -16.28 15.81
CA TYR A 129 -16.71 -14.85 15.62
C TYR A 129 -17.37 -14.60 14.27
N ASP A 130 -18.17 -13.56 14.14
CA ASP A 130 -18.86 -13.25 12.88
C ASP A 130 -18.81 -11.77 12.52
N SER A 131 -18.99 -11.48 11.24
CA SER A 131 -18.97 -10.14 10.67
C SER A 131 -20.37 -9.59 10.36
N TYR A 132 -21.44 -10.15 10.95
CA TYR A 132 -22.83 -9.84 10.57
C TYR A 132 -23.16 -8.35 10.64
N TYR A 133 -22.67 -7.65 11.68
CA TYR A 133 -22.90 -6.21 11.88
C TYR A 133 -21.87 -5.30 11.20
N THR A 134 -20.96 -5.83 10.37
CA THR A 134 -19.91 -5.01 9.75
C THR A 134 -20.49 -3.84 8.96
N ASP A 135 -21.48 -4.11 8.10
CA ASP A 135 -22.08 -3.08 7.24
C ASP A 135 -22.77 -1.99 8.07
N GLU A 136 -23.50 -2.35 9.13
CA GLU A 136 -24.15 -1.40 10.03
C GLU A 136 -23.13 -0.52 10.77
N ILE A 137 -22.01 -1.11 11.21
CA ILE A 137 -20.93 -0.41 11.90
C ILE A 137 -20.20 0.54 10.94
N GLU A 138 -19.93 0.10 9.71
CA GLU A 138 -19.30 0.92 8.68
C GLU A 138 -20.23 2.08 8.26
N GLU A 139 -21.53 1.85 8.06
CA GLU A 139 -22.51 2.91 7.79
C GLU A 139 -22.58 3.94 8.94
N LEU A 140 -22.58 3.51 10.20
CA LEU A 140 -22.58 4.43 11.34
C LEU A 140 -21.29 5.25 11.42
N LEU A 141 -20.14 4.66 11.08
CA LEU A 141 -18.88 5.38 11.01
C LEU A 141 -18.88 6.38 9.84
N GLU A 142 -19.40 6.00 8.66
CA GLU A 142 -19.59 6.90 7.52
C GLU A 142 -20.50 8.08 7.88
N GLN A 143 -21.62 7.83 8.55
CA GLN A 143 -22.52 8.89 9.03
C GLN A 143 -21.80 9.86 9.96
N GLN A 144 -21.03 9.36 10.93
CA GLN A 144 -20.25 10.23 11.81
C GLN A 144 -19.19 11.01 11.05
N ILE A 145 -18.55 10.43 10.03
CA ILE A 145 -17.60 11.15 9.17
C ILE A 145 -18.31 12.27 8.42
N VAL A 146 -19.47 12.01 7.81
CA VAL A 146 -20.28 13.02 7.10
C VAL A 146 -20.65 14.18 8.03
N GLU A 147 -21.08 13.86 9.26
CA GLU A 147 -21.39 14.86 10.28
C GLU A 147 -20.16 15.68 10.69
N SER A 148 -19.03 15.02 10.94
CA SER A 148 -17.76 15.66 11.33
C SER A 148 -17.20 16.56 10.23
N CYS A 149 -17.41 16.17 8.98
CA CYS A 149 -16.97 16.88 7.79
C CYS A 149 -17.94 17.97 7.34
N ASN A 150 -19.03 18.23 8.08
CA ASN A 150 -20.06 19.20 7.70
C ASN A 150 -20.63 18.97 6.27
N GLY A 151 -20.64 17.73 5.78
CA GLY A 151 -21.00 17.40 4.41
C GLY A 151 -20.49 16.03 3.98
N GLU A 152 -21.02 15.54 2.86
CA GLU A 152 -20.62 14.25 2.30
C GLU A 152 -19.17 14.34 1.76
N PRO A 153 -18.24 13.50 2.27
CA PRO A 153 -16.90 13.42 1.71
C PRO A 153 -16.96 13.06 0.23
N VAL A 154 -16.15 13.73 -0.57
CA VAL A 154 -16.03 13.41 -2.00
C VAL A 154 -15.24 12.12 -2.23
N TYR A 155 -14.52 11.69 -1.20
CA TYR A 155 -13.88 10.39 -1.10
C TYR A 155 -13.78 9.99 0.36
N ALA A 156 -14.13 8.74 0.64
CA ALA A 156 -13.86 8.10 1.92
C ALA A 156 -13.41 6.66 1.65
N ASN A 157 -12.36 6.25 2.34
CA ASN A 157 -11.88 4.89 2.37
C ASN A 157 -11.75 4.48 3.83
N ILE A 158 -12.66 3.61 4.25
CA ILE A 158 -12.70 3.04 5.58
C ILE A 158 -12.23 1.61 5.45
N SER A 159 -11.23 1.25 6.25
CA SER A 159 -10.74 -0.11 6.35
C SER A 159 -10.72 -0.51 7.80
N VAL A 160 -11.67 -1.37 8.19
CA VAL A 160 -11.67 -1.98 9.51
C VAL A 160 -11.12 -3.39 9.42
N GLY A 161 -10.17 -3.71 10.31
CA GLY A 161 -9.57 -5.02 10.44
C GLY A 161 -9.66 -5.52 11.87
N THR A 162 -10.05 -6.77 12.07
CA THR A 162 -9.92 -7.41 13.39
C THR A 162 -8.57 -8.13 13.47
N PHE A 163 -7.75 -7.80 14.47
CA PHE A 163 -6.48 -8.48 14.73
C PHE A 163 -6.51 -9.17 16.10
N ASN A 164 -6.45 -10.50 16.10
CA ASN A 164 -6.32 -11.28 17.32
C ASN A 164 -4.86 -11.73 17.51
N LYS A 165 -4.16 -11.10 18.47
CA LYS A 165 -2.76 -11.40 18.82
C LYS A 165 -2.56 -12.86 19.25
N ASP A 166 -3.57 -13.48 19.86
CA ASP A 166 -3.51 -14.87 20.35
C ASP A 166 -3.81 -15.90 19.27
N GLN A 167 -4.39 -15.46 18.14
CA GLN A 167 -4.87 -16.35 17.08
C GLN A 167 -4.19 -16.15 15.72
N VAL A 168 -3.44 -15.05 15.51
CA VAL A 168 -2.59 -14.79 14.33
C VAL A 168 -3.38 -14.72 13.01
N TRP A 169 -4.54 -14.06 13.01
CA TRP A 169 -5.28 -13.75 11.77
C TRP A 169 -5.70 -12.29 11.73
N SER A 170 -5.70 -11.73 10.52
CA SER A 170 -6.24 -10.42 10.17
C SER A 170 -7.35 -10.61 9.15
N TYR A 171 -8.57 -10.26 9.51
CA TYR A 171 -9.71 -10.25 8.58
C TYR A 171 -10.19 -8.82 8.37
N ARG A 172 -10.50 -8.46 7.11
CA ARG A 172 -11.28 -7.26 6.83
C ARG A 172 -12.70 -7.42 7.37
N GLY A 173 -13.21 -6.38 7.99
CA GLY A 173 -14.50 -6.31 8.67
C GLY A 173 -14.40 -6.38 10.19
N VAL A 174 -15.54 -6.15 10.84
CA VAL A 174 -15.67 -6.14 12.30
C VAL A 174 -16.20 -7.48 12.78
N TYR A 175 -15.34 -8.27 13.42
CA TYR A 175 -15.73 -9.58 13.94
C TYR A 175 -16.12 -9.49 15.42
N MET A 176 -17.31 -9.99 15.74
CA MET A 176 -17.89 -9.99 17.08
C MET A 176 -18.00 -11.43 17.61
N ALA A 177 -17.76 -11.61 18.90
CA ALA A 177 -17.87 -12.92 19.56
C ALA A 177 -19.34 -13.36 19.68
N LYS A 178 -19.57 -14.62 20.08
CA LYS A 178 -20.89 -15.23 20.16
C LYS A 178 -21.89 -14.45 21.03
N ASP A 179 -21.41 -13.90 22.14
CA ASP A 179 -22.18 -13.18 23.16
C ASP A 179 -22.22 -11.66 22.95
N GLU A 180 -21.56 -11.16 21.90
CA GLU A 180 -21.53 -9.75 21.55
C GLU A 180 -22.57 -9.42 20.47
N HIS A 181 -23.32 -8.35 20.68
CA HIS A 181 -24.25 -7.79 19.70
C HIS A 181 -24.03 -6.29 19.58
N PHE A 182 -24.25 -5.75 18.38
CA PHE A 182 -24.26 -4.33 18.16
C PHE A 182 -25.71 -3.85 17.97
N ASP A 183 -26.08 -2.79 18.69
CA ASP A 183 -27.41 -2.18 18.66
C ASP A 183 -27.37 -0.72 18.18
N GLY A 184 -26.23 -0.30 17.62
CA GLY A 184 -25.97 1.06 17.15
C GLY A 184 -25.47 2.03 18.22
N SER A 185 -25.45 1.66 19.52
CA SER A 185 -25.22 2.64 20.59
C SER A 185 -23.76 2.79 21.06
N ASP A 186 -22.92 1.76 20.92
CA ASP A 186 -21.52 1.75 21.43
C ASP A 186 -20.50 1.50 20.31
N LEU A 187 -20.46 2.40 19.32
CA LEU A 187 -19.52 2.31 18.20
C LEU A 187 -18.06 2.28 18.66
N LYS A 188 -17.69 3.19 19.59
CA LYS A 188 -16.34 3.26 20.18
C LYS A 188 -15.95 1.93 20.84
N GLY A 189 -16.85 1.36 21.66
CA GLY A 189 -16.58 0.12 22.38
C GLY A 189 -16.29 -1.07 21.47
N VAL A 190 -16.97 -1.13 20.32
CA VAL A 190 -16.77 -2.18 19.31
C VAL A 190 -15.47 -1.97 18.51
N LEU A 191 -15.10 -0.72 18.23
CA LEU A 191 -13.92 -0.38 17.42
C LEU A 191 -12.60 -0.34 18.21
N LYS A 192 -12.62 -0.19 19.54
CA LYS A 192 -11.41 0.03 20.37
C LYS A 192 -10.30 -1.02 20.26
N ASP A 193 -10.67 -2.26 19.92
CA ASP A 193 -9.75 -3.39 19.82
C ASP A 193 -9.51 -3.81 18.35
N LYS A 194 -9.85 -2.92 17.41
CA LYS A 194 -9.76 -3.15 15.96
C LYS A 194 -8.62 -2.31 15.37
N ILE A 195 -8.05 -2.81 14.27
CA ILE A 195 -7.17 -2.01 13.41
C ILE A 195 -8.10 -1.19 12.52
N LEU A 196 -8.23 0.10 12.80
CA LEU A 196 -9.04 1.00 12.01
C LEU A 196 -8.13 1.94 11.23
N SER A 197 -8.33 1.98 9.91
CA SER A 197 -7.76 3.00 9.05
C SER A 197 -8.86 3.78 8.34
N VAL A 198 -8.78 5.11 8.38
CA VAL A 198 -9.75 6.00 7.74
C VAL A 198 -9.01 7.03 6.92
N GLU A 199 -9.35 7.15 5.64
CA GLU A 199 -8.92 8.26 4.81
C GLU A 199 -10.15 8.94 4.24
N ALA A 200 -10.32 10.24 4.51
CA ALA A 200 -11.44 11.01 3.99
C ALA A 200 -10.97 12.31 3.35
N VAL A 201 -11.62 12.68 2.24
CA VAL A 201 -11.38 13.94 1.53
C VAL A 201 -12.70 14.67 1.33
N VAL A 202 -12.68 15.95 1.68
CA VAL A 202 -13.80 16.90 1.55
C VAL A 202 -13.34 18.12 0.76
N ILE A 203 -14.29 18.96 0.37
CA ILE A 203 -14.03 20.20 -0.37
C ILE A 203 -14.45 21.40 0.47
N ASP A 204 -13.60 22.44 0.48
CA ASP A 204 -13.84 23.76 1.07
C ASP A 204 -14.42 23.70 2.50
N THR A 205 -13.84 22.82 3.31
CA THR A 205 -14.28 22.54 4.69
C THR A 205 -13.15 22.80 5.68
N VAL A 206 -13.49 23.32 6.86
CA VAL A 206 -12.58 23.38 8.01
C VAL A 206 -13.04 22.33 9.02
N PHE A 207 -12.11 21.50 9.47
CA PHE A 207 -12.34 20.43 10.44
C PHE A 207 -12.38 21.00 11.85
N ASP A 208 -13.55 21.42 12.29
CA ASP A 208 -13.78 21.80 13.68
C ASP A 208 -13.59 20.60 14.63
N ASP A 209 -13.39 20.88 15.92
CA ASP A 209 -13.31 19.83 16.93
C ASP A 209 -14.66 19.08 17.01
N HIS A 210 -14.65 17.83 16.56
CA HIS A 210 -15.78 16.92 16.55
C HIS A 210 -15.50 15.68 17.41
N GLU A 211 -16.52 15.14 18.09
CA GLU A 211 -16.38 13.99 18.99
C GLU A 211 -15.82 12.74 18.28
N LEU A 212 -16.03 12.61 16.97
CA LEU A 212 -15.45 11.53 16.15
C LEU A 212 -13.91 11.53 16.23
N PHE A 213 -13.27 12.70 16.11
CA PHE A 213 -11.81 12.75 16.06
C PHE A 213 -11.19 12.36 17.40
N ASP A 214 -11.82 12.74 18.49
CA ASP A 214 -11.41 12.32 19.83
C ASP A 214 -11.65 10.82 20.04
N MET A 215 -12.80 10.29 19.58
CA MET A 215 -13.09 8.86 19.62
C MET A 215 -12.02 8.06 18.87
N LEU A 216 -11.69 8.46 17.63
CA LEU A 216 -10.69 7.81 16.79
C LEU A 216 -9.29 7.82 17.44
N ALA A 217 -8.92 8.92 18.10
CA ALA A 217 -7.66 9.01 18.84
C ALA A 217 -7.66 8.11 20.09
N GLU A 218 -8.76 8.05 20.82
CA GLU A 218 -8.88 7.19 22.01
C GLU A 218 -8.80 5.70 21.70
N ILE A 219 -9.20 5.29 20.49
CA ILE A 219 -9.10 3.90 20.01
C ILE A 219 -7.81 3.62 19.23
N ASP A 220 -6.89 4.58 19.14
CA ASP A 220 -5.62 4.45 18.41
C ASP A 220 -5.81 4.06 16.93
N ALA A 221 -6.82 4.66 16.29
CA ALA A 221 -7.04 4.53 14.85
C ALA A 221 -5.96 5.28 14.06
N ASP A 222 -5.72 4.84 12.84
CA ASP A 222 -4.86 5.52 11.86
C ASP A 222 -5.75 6.27 10.86
N ALA A 223 -5.94 7.57 11.06
CA ALA A 223 -6.90 8.34 10.27
C ALA A 223 -6.33 9.65 9.72
N ASP A 224 -6.63 9.93 8.44
CA ASP A 224 -6.26 11.16 7.76
C ASP A 224 -7.48 11.80 7.07
N PHE A 225 -7.73 13.07 7.38
CA PHE A 225 -8.82 13.86 6.82
C PHE A 225 -8.23 15.06 6.10
N TYR A 226 -8.51 15.21 4.80
CA TYR A 226 -8.03 16.30 3.97
C TYR A 226 -9.18 17.16 3.46
N SER A 227 -8.98 18.47 3.46
CA SER A 227 -9.87 19.41 2.78
C SER A 227 -9.14 20.03 1.61
N PHE A 228 -9.68 19.87 0.40
CA PHE A 228 -9.20 20.57 -0.79
C PHE A 228 -10.02 21.84 -1.01
N ASP A 229 -9.41 22.90 -1.54
CA ASP A 229 -10.12 24.13 -1.88
C ASP A 229 -11.23 23.93 -2.93
N THR A 230 -11.04 23.02 -3.88
CA THR A 230 -11.97 22.74 -4.97
C THR A 230 -11.99 21.27 -5.37
N MET A 231 -13.15 20.83 -5.90
CA MET A 231 -13.29 19.50 -6.49
C MET A 231 -12.34 19.28 -7.68
N GLU A 232 -12.07 20.33 -8.46
CA GLU A 232 -11.19 20.24 -9.63
C GLU A 232 -9.76 19.86 -9.23
N HIS A 233 -9.21 20.49 -8.19
CA HIS A 233 -7.88 20.17 -7.70
C HIS A 233 -7.78 18.76 -7.10
N PHE A 234 -8.82 18.30 -6.40
CA PHE A 234 -8.87 16.93 -5.88
C PHE A 234 -8.91 15.88 -7.01
N GLU A 235 -9.78 16.06 -8.02
CA GLU A 235 -9.83 15.11 -9.12
C GLU A 235 -8.52 15.11 -9.93
N ALA A 236 -7.91 16.28 -10.13
CA ALA A 236 -6.60 16.37 -10.78
C ALA A 236 -5.48 15.73 -9.95
N SER A 237 -5.54 15.77 -8.61
CA SER A 237 -4.58 15.07 -7.76
C SER A 237 -4.70 13.55 -7.90
N LYS A 238 -5.92 13.02 -8.06
CA LYS A 238 -6.17 11.58 -8.28
C LYS A 238 -5.64 11.04 -9.59
N GLU A 239 -5.38 11.88 -10.58
CA GLU A 239 -4.75 11.46 -11.85
C GLU A 239 -3.27 11.09 -11.66
N LEU A 240 -2.63 11.60 -10.60
CA LEU A 240 -1.23 11.37 -10.26
C LEU A 240 -1.03 10.14 -9.36
N LYS A 241 -1.58 8.98 -9.76
CA LYS A 241 -1.60 7.71 -8.99
C LYS A 241 -0.23 7.06 -8.74
N ALA A 242 0.87 7.77 -8.98
CA ALA A 242 2.20 7.26 -8.70
C ALA A 242 2.57 7.55 -7.25
N GLU A 243 3.28 6.61 -6.63
CA GLU A 243 3.94 6.88 -5.35
C GLU A 243 5.38 7.29 -5.62
N LEU A 244 5.83 8.37 -4.97
CA LEU A 244 7.25 8.71 -4.92
C LEU A 244 7.74 8.40 -3.52
N ASN A 245 8.59 7.38 -3.40
CA ASN A 245 9.12 6.91 -2.12
C ASN A 245 7.98 6.72 -1.10
N GLY A 246 6.94 5.96 -1.49
CA GLY A 246 5.77 5.57 -0.67
C GLY A 246 4.87 6.71 -0.20
N ASN A 247 5.03 7.91 -0.76
CA ASN A 247 4.09 9.01 -0.57
C ASN A 247 3.23 9.18 -1.82
N ASP A 248 1.96 9.53 -1.61
CA ASP A 248 1.03 9.88 -2.68
C ASP A 248 1.51 11.14 -3.41
N LEU A 249 1.98 10.97 -4.65
CA LEU A 249 2.53 12.07 -5.45
C LEU A 249 1.47 13.13 -5.77
N GLY A 250 0.20 12.72 -5.87
CA GLY A 250 -0.93 13.61 -6.07
C GLY A 250 -1.09 14.58 -4.90
N LYS A 251 -1.20 14.06 -3.68
CA LYS A 251 -1.28 14.87 -2.46
C LYS A 251 -0.04 15.74 -2.29
N MET A 252 1.15 15.22 -2.58
CA MET A 252 2.38 16.00 -2.52
C MET A 252 2.35 17.19 -3.46
N LYS A 253 2.03 16.98 -4.74
CA LYS A 253 2.05 18.05 -5.75
C LYS A 253 0.92 19.06 -5.59
N TYR A 254 -0.23 18.64 -5.05
CA TYR A 254 -1.38 19.51 -4.80
C TYR A 254 -1.45 20.05 -3.37
N ALA A 255 -0.41 19.91 -2.55
CA ALA A 255 -0.41 20.38 -1.16
C ALA A 255 -0.84 21.85 -0.95
N PRO A 256 -0.51 22.84 -1.82
CA PRO A 256 -1.01 24.22 -1.68
C PRO A 256 -2.53 24.37 -1.78
N TYR A 257 -3.21 23.38 -2.35
CA TYR A 257 -4.66 23.34 -2.51
C TYR A 257 -5.35 22.59 -1.38
N ILE A 258 -4.59 21.99 -0.45
CA ILE A 258 -5.13 21.39 0.76
C ILE A 258 -5.27 22.50 1.81
N THR A 259 -6.50 22.90 2.08
CA THR A 259 -6.86 24.05 2.91
C THR A 259 -6.94 23.69 4.39
N ASP A 260 -7.22 22.43 4.71
CA ASP A 260 -7.24 21.94 6.08
C ASP A 260 -6.85 20.46 6.15
N TYR A 261 -6.28 20.04 7.27
CA TYR A 261 -5.83 18.68 7.50
C TYR A 261 -5.91 18.28 8.97
N ARG A 262 -6.49 17.11 9.20
CA ARG A 262 -6.51 16.49 10.52
C ARG A 262 -5.97 15.08 10.41
N THR A 263 -5.04 14.74 11.28
CA THR A 263 -4.47 13.40 11.37
C THR A 263 -4.67 12.83 12.76
N ILE A 264 -4.83 11.52 12.81
CA ILE A 264 -4.98 10.73 14.02
C ILE A 264 -4.03 9.55 13.89
N HIS A 265 -2.98 9.55 14.71
CA HIS A 265 -1.95 8.53 14.69
C HIS A 265 -1.31 8.42 16.07
N ASP A 266 -0.96 7.21 16.52
CA ASP A 266 -0.40 6.93 17.85
C ASP A 266 -1.23 7.59 18.99
N GLY A 267 -2.55 7.47 18.90
CA GLY A 267 -3.51 8.04 19.84
C GLY A 267 -3.54 9.56 19.94
N LYS A 268 -3.00 10.28 18.95
CA LYS A 268 -2.97 11.75 18.93
C LYS A 268 -3.84 12.30 17.83
N ASN A 269 -4.84 13.10 18.22
CA ASN A 269 -5.61 13.96 17.32
C ASN A 269 -4.84 15.26 17.06
N VAL A 270 -4.47 15.52 15.80
CA VAL A 270 -3.73 16.73 15.40
C VAL A 270 -4.48 17.44 14.30
N HIS A 271 -5.03 18.60 14.65
CA HIS A 271 -5.53 19.57 13.69
C HIS A 271 -4.44 20.57 13.32
N ARG A 272 -4.23 20.79 12.03
CA ARG A 272 -3.21 21.72 11.54
C ARG A 272 -3.51 22.15 10.13
N ASP A 273 -3.04 23.34 9.79
CA ASP A 273 -2.77 23.67 8.40
C ASP A 273 -1.88 22.57 7.82
N PHE A 274 -2.02 22.23 6.53
CA PHE A 274 -1.32 21.12 5.89
C PHE A 274 0.23 21.26 5.88
N GLY A 275 0.76 22.28 6.55
CA GLY A 275 2.19 22.47 6.81
C GLY A 275 2.92 23.12 5.64
N VAL A 276 2.18 23.76 4.74
CA VAL A 276 2.73 24.55 3.63
C VAL A 276 3.32 25.83 4.21
N LYS A 277 4.65 25.93 4.19
CA LYS A 277 5.40 27.10 4.65
C LYS A 277 5.65 28.05 3.50
N THR A 278 5.84 29.33 3.80
CA THR A 278 6.22 30.35 2.83
C THR A 278 7.63 30.86 3.11
N LYS A 279 8.44 31.01 2.06
CA LYS A 279 9.71 31.73 2.12
C LYS A 279 9.87 32.52 0.82
N ASP A 280 9.90 33.85 0.97
CA ASP A 280 9.85 34.80 -0.14
C ASP A 280 8.60 34.55 -1.02
N ASP A 281 8.75 34.38 -2.33
CA ASP A 281 7.64 34.11 -3.26
C ASP A 281 7.29 32.61 -3.40
N MET A 282 7.96 31.73 -2.65
CA MET A 282 7.79 30.27 -2.78
C MET A 282 7.00 29.68 -1.61
N LEU A 283 6.21 28.67 -1.92
CA LEU A 283 5.59 27.77 -0.96
C LEU A 283 6.38 26.46 -0.87
N PHE A 284 6.34 25.82 0.29
CA PHE A 284 7.14 24.63 0.55
C PHE A 284 6.41 23.66 1.47
N ARG A 285 6.49 22.37 1.16
CA ARG A 285 6.04 21.31 2.07
C ARG A 285 7.03 20.16 2.08
N ALA A 286 7.31 19.66 3.27
CA ALA A 286 8.14 18.50 3.50
C ALA A 286 7.27 17.26 3.72
N PHE A 287 7.72 16.12 3.19
CA PHE A 287 7.07 14.81 3.29
C PHE A 287 8.09 13.76 3.78
N PRO A 288 7.70 12.80 4.62
CA PRO A 288 8.60 11.73 5.04
C PRO A 288 9.07 10.94 3.82
N ASP A 289 10.25 10.34 3.85
CA ASP A 289 10.63 9.33 2.84
C ASP A 289 10.23 7.94 3.37
N THR A 290 9.90 6.97 2.51
CA THR A 290 9.76 5.53 2.82
C THR A 290 10.77 4.93 3.81
N HIS A 291 11.94 5.54 3.97
CA HIS A 291 13.02 5.05 4.83
C HIS A 291 13.00 5.68 6.24
N SER A 292 12.06 6.59 6.51
CA SER A 292 11.87 7.22 7.81
C SER A 292 10.61 6.71 8.51
N ASP A 293 10.65 6.60 9.84
CA ASP A 293 9.42 6.47 10.62
C ASP A 293 8.51 7.68 10.25
N PRO A 294 7.23 7.45 9.92
CA PRO A 294 6.32 8.44 9.36
C PRO A 294 5.84 9.46 10.40
N ASP A 295 6.74 9.93 11.27
CA ASP A 295 6.46 11.04 12.16
C ASP A 295 6.35 12.32 11.31
N ALA A 296 5.12 12.66 10.91
CA ALA A 296 4.78 13.87 10.20
C ALA A 296 5.21 15.16 10.95
N TYR A 297 5.41 15.12 12.27
CA TYR A 297 5.95 16.24 13.05
C TYR A 297 7.42 16.53 12.73
N THR A 298 8.18 15.56 12.21
CA THR A 298 9.56 15.79 11.77
C THR A 298 9.64 16.61 10.49
N CYS A 299 8.61 16.57 9.63
CA CYS A 299 8.55 17.36 8.40
C CYS A 299 8.42 18.85 8.69
N ASP A 300 7.79 19.22 9.81
CA ASP A 300 7.68 20.62 10.24
C ASP A 300 9.01 21.20 10.75
N LYS A 301 10.05 20.38 10.92
CA LYS A 301 11.40 20.81 11.33
C LYS A 301 12.33 21.11 10.16
N VAL A 302 11.86 20.99 8.91
CA VAL A 302 12.62 21.44 7.75
C VAL A 302 12.61 22.97 7.71
N GLU A 303 13.79 23.55 7.55
CA GLU A 303 13.99 24.99 7.42
C GLU A 303 14.64 25.34 6.08
N ILE A 304 14.28 26.51 5.55
CA ILE A 304 14.86 27.05 4.32
C ILE A 304 15.61 28.31 4.69
N GLN A 305 16.91 28.28 4.45
CA GLN A 305 17.85 29.33 4.85
C GLN A 305 18.46 29.97 3.61
N ASP A 306 18.74 31.27 3.67
CA ASP A 306 19.45 31.95 2.58
C ASP A 306 20.89 31.39 2.47
N SER A 307 21.34 31.12 1.25
CA SER A 307 22.66 30.52 1.01
C SER A 307 23.20 30.84 -0.37
N ASP A 308 24.48 31.20 -0.44
CA ASP A 308 25.21 31.43 -1.69
C ASP A 308 25.99 30.19 -2.14
N ASN A 309 25.89 29.06 -1.42
CA ASN A 309 26.66 27.84 -1.72
C ASN A 309 26.43 27.32 -3.13
N ILE A 310 25.22 27.50 -3.69
CA ILE A 310 24.93 27.07 -5.06
C ILE A 310 25.80 27.80 -6.08
N ASP A 311 26.01 29.11 -5.89
CA ASP A 311 26.83 29.91 -6.78
C ASP A 311 28.29 29.39 -6.72
N GLU A 312 28.80 29.07 -5.52
CA GLU A 312 30.14 28.46 -5.35
C GLU A 312 30.28 27.11 -6.07
N TYR A 313 29.28 26.22 -5.97
CA TYR A 313 29.31 24.89 -6.59
C TYR A 313 29.29 24.96 -8.12
N TYR A 314 28.50 25.87 -8.69
CA TYR A 314 28.46 26.05 -10.14
C TYR A 314 29.73 26.75 -10.66
N SER A 315 30.26 27.74 -9.95
CA SER A 315 31.55 28.38 -10.28
C SER A 315 32.70 27.38 -10.31
N TYR A 316 32.78 26.47 -9.34
CA TYR A 316 33.81 25.42 -9.30
C TYR A 316 33.82 24.56 -10.58
N ASN A 317 32.63 24.30 -11.12
CA ASN A 317 32.44 23.50 -12.34
C ASN A 317 32.47 24.34 -13.63
N LYS A 318 32.72 25.65 -13.55
CA LYS A 318 32.68 26.59 -14.68
C LYS A 318 31.30 26.67 -15.36
N LEU A 319 30.24 26.58 -14.56
CA LEU A 319 28.85 26.59 -15.00
C LEU A 319 28.11 27.88 -14.61
N ASP A 320 28.84 28.95 -14.29
CA ASP A 320 28.29 30.24 -13.86
C ASP A 320 27.22 30.78 -14.81
N GLU A 321 27.33 30.49 -16.11
CA GLU A 321 26.38 30.94 -17.12
C GLU A 321 24.94 30.51 -16.84
N TYR A 322 24.74 29.33 -16.24
CA TYR A 322 23.42 28.81 -15.90
C TYR A 322 22.76 29.53 -14.72
N LEU A 323 23.53 30.29 -13.93
CA LEU A 323 23.03 31.04 -12.78
C LEU A 323 22.93 32.55 -13.07
N ARG A 324 23.26 33.01 -14.29
CA ARG A 324 23.33 34.44 -14.64
C ARG A 324 21.98 35.17 -14.69
N SER A 325 20.90 34.43 -14.88
CA SER A 325 19.53 34.95 -14.95
C SER A 325 18.69 34.37 -13.80
N PRO A 326 18.97 34.76 -12.54
CA PRO A 326 18.25 34.21 -11.40
C PRO A 326 16.82 34.76 -11.35
N ILE A 327 15.86 33.88 -11.11
CA ILE A 327 14.47 34.22 -10.80
C ILE A 327 14.30 34.36 -9.28
N SER A 328 15.09 33.60 -8.49
CA SER A 328 15.10 33.68 -7.03
C SER A 328 16.49 33.91 -6.44
N SER A 329 16.54 34.23 -5.15
CA SER A 329 17.76 34.09 -4.33
C SER A 329 18.21 32.63 -4.23
N GLY A 330 19.45 32.43 -3.76
CA GLY A 330 19.97 31.10 -3.41
C GLY A 330 19.51 30.69 -2.01
N TYR A 331 19.14 29.42 -1.86
CA TYR A 331 18.66 28.86 -0.61
C TYR A 331 19.33 27.53 -0.30
N PHE A 332 19.30 27.14 0.97
CA PHE A 332 19.70 25.83 1.46
C PHE A 332 18.56 25.20 2.26
N LEU A 333 18.23 23.95 1.94
CA LEU A 333 17.25 23.15 2.65
C LEU A 333 17.93 22.48 3.85
N SER A 334 17.86 23.11 5.02
CA SER A 334 18.48 22.60 6.23
C SER A 334 17.55 21.65 6.98
N ARG A 335 18.15 20.65 7.62
CA ARG A 335 17.44 19.68 8.44
C ARG A 335 18.13 19.53 9.80
N ASP A 336 17.34 19.68 10.86
CA ASP A 336 17.85 19.55 12.23
C ASP A 336 18.12 18.10 12.68
N ASN A 337 17.56 17.08 12.02
CA ASN A 337 17.72 15.67 12.40
C ASN A 337 17.77 14.75 11.17
N GLY A 338 18.83 13.96 11.02
CA GLY A 338 19.25 13.24 9.80
C GLY A 338 18.40 12.07 9.30
N PHE A 339 17.09 12.25 9.18
CA PHE A 339 16.23 11.34 8.41
C PHE A 339 16.25 11.73 6.92
N CYS A 340 15.64 10.91 6.05
CA CYS A 340 15.40 11.24 4.64
C CYS A 340 14.03 11.94 4.51
N THR A 341 13.96 13.08 3.82
CA THR A 341 12.70 13.84 3.59
C THR A 341 12.75 14.45 2.22
N ILE A 342 11.59 14.43 1.59
CA ILE A 342 11.34 15.02 0.29
C ILE A 342 10.67 16.38 0.53
N ILE A 343 11.10 17.38 -0.21
CA ILE A 343 10.61 18.74 -0.14
C ILE A 343 10.03 19.10 -1.49
N CYS A 344 8.75 19.41 -1.51
CA CYS A 344 8.10 20.01 -2.65
C CYS A 344 8.17 21.53 -2.53
N ILE A 345 8.62 22.16 -3.61
CA ILE A 345 8.72 23.61 -3.77
C ILE A 345 7.67 24.00 -4.81
N TYR A 346 6.78 24.92 -4.45
CA TYR A 346 5.72 25.41 -5.33
C TYR A 346 5.96 26.89 -5.62
N TYR A 347 6.29 27.21 -6.87
CA TYR A 347 6.49 28.57 -7.33
C TYR A 347 5.26 29.03 -8.12
N PRO A 348 4.57 30.12 -7.74
CA PRO A 348 3.37 30.57 -8.45
C PRO A 348 3.64 30.90 -9.92
N LEU A 349 2.87 30.33 -10.84
CA LEU A 349 3.02 30.57 -12.29
C LEU A 349 2.79 32.04 -12.66
N GLU A 350 1.95 32.75 -11.90
CA GLU A 350 1.76 34.19 -12.07
C GLU A 350 3.09 34.97 -11.95
N LYS A 351 3.98 34.53 -11.07
CA LYS A 351 5.30 35.16 -10.86
C LYS A 351 6.28 34.82 -11.98
N LEU A 352 5.96 33.84 -12.83
CA LEU A 352 6.71 33.48 -14.04
C LEU A 352 6.16 34.16 -15.30
N LYS A 353 5.16 35.04 -15.20
CA LYS A 353 4.65 35.82 -16.34
C LYS A 353 5.79 36.62 -16.99
N GLY A 354 6.21 36.20 -18.18
CA GLY A 354 7.32 36.80 -18.93
C GLY A 354 8.53 35.88 -19.12
N HIS A 355 8.57 34.76 -18.41
CA HIS A 355 9.48 33.65 -18.66
C HIS A 355 8.80 32.58 -19.51
N ASP A 356 9.57 31.89 -20.35
CA ASP A 356 9.10 30.67 -21.00
C ASP A 356 9.28 29.52 -20.01
N ILE A 357 8.20 28.80 -19.69
CA ILE A 357 8.22 27.75 -18.67
C ILE A 357 9.19 26.61 -19.05
N GLU A 358 9.34 26.37 -20.36
CA GLU A 358 10.29 25.39 -20.89
C GLU A 358 11.74 25.84 -20.73
N ASP A 359 11.99 27.12 -20.45
CA ASP A 359 13.29 27.70 -20.14
C ASP A 359 13.48 27.95 -18.64
N VAL A 360 12.47 27.71 -17.80
CA VAL A 360 12.61 27.82 -16.33
C VAL A 360 13.15 26.51 -15.76
N GLY A 361 14.02 26.60 -14.76
CA GLY A 361 14.48 25.44 -14.04
C GLY A 361 14.98 25.76 -12.64
N LEU A 362 14.93 24.77 -11.76
CA LEU A 362 15.51 24.83 -10.44
C LEU A 362 16.93 24.28 -10.50
N ALA A 363 17.92 25.17 -10.52
CA ALA A 363 19.31 24.79 -10.33
C ALA A 363 19.48 24.29 -8.90
N TRP A 364 20.12 23.14 -8.72
CA TRP A 364 20.38 22.58 -7.40
C TRP A 364 21.74 21.90 -7.35
N ALA A 365 22.32 21.87 -6.16
CA ALA A 365 23.59 21.23 -5.87
C ALA A 365 23.66 20.76 -4.41
N GLU A 366 24.02 19.48 -4.23
CA GLU A 366 24.42 18.90 -2.95
C GLU A 366 25.93 19.13 -2.69
N SER A 367 26.71 19.18 -3.76
CA SER A 367 28.17 19.37 -3.72
C SER A 367 28.71 19.77 -5.08
N THR A 368 30.02 20.01 -5.17
CA THR A 368 30.71 20.24 -6.46
C THR A 368 30.64 19.06 -7.43
N LYS A 369 30.24 17.86 -7.00
CA LYS A 369 30.12 16.68 -7.87
C LYS A 369 28.69 16.22 -8.12
N ARG A 370 27.71 16.82 -7.43
CA ARG A 370 26.30 16.45 -7.49
C ARG A 370 25.45 17.69 -7.63
N TYR A 371 25.01 17.94 -8.86
CA TYR A 371 24.26 19.12 -9.25
C TYR A 371 23.46 18.84 -10.53
N ALA A 372 22.37 19.56 -10.72
CA ALA A 372 21.61 19.56 -11.97
C ALA A 372 20.69 20.77 -12.03
N ILE A 373 20.00 20.94 -13.17
CA ILE A 373 18.86 21.86 -13.28
C ILE A 373 17.62 21.01 -13.51
N MET A 374 16.66 21.10 -12.59
CA MET A 374 15.40 20.38 -12.65
C MET A 374 14.35 21.22 -13.38
N ARG A 375 13.63 20.61 -14.32
CA ARG A 375 12.45 21.23 -14.92
C ARG A 375 11.24 21.13 -13.98
N PRO A 376 10.35 22.12 -13.98
CA PRO A 376 9.14 22.05 -13.17
C PRO A 376 8.14 21.04 -13.75
N ASP A 377 7.37 20.43 -12.86
CA ASP A 377 6.06 19.91 -13.22
C ASP A 377 5.03 21.03 -13.04
N ILE A 378 4.08 21.15 -13.97
CA ILE A 378 3.02 22.17 -13.89
C ILE A 378 1.80 21.55 -13.24
N VAL A 379 1.39 22.12 -12.10
CA VAL A 379 0.32 21.60 -11.25
C VAL A 379 -0.58 22.76 -10.84
N GLY A 380 -1.78 22.82 -11.42
CA GLY A 380 -2.67 23.97 -11.31
C GLY A 380 -1.96 25.28 -11.65
N ASP A 381 -1.84 26.15 -10.65
CA ASP A 381 -1.27 27.49 -10.68
C ASP A 381 0.21 27.53 -10.26
N TYR A 382 0.85 26.37 -10.07
CA TYR A 382 2.21 26.28 -9.57
C TYR A 382 3.14 25.52 -10.52
N ALA A 383 4.37 26.03 -10.62
CA ALA A 383 5.52 25.26 -11.05
C ALA A 383 6.08 24.51 -9.83
N VAL A 384 6.05 23.19 -9.87
CA VAL A 384 6.39 22.31 -8.75
C VAL A 384 7.72 21.62 -8.98
N PHE A 385 8.59 21.68 -7.98
CA PHE A 385 9.88 21.00 -7.96
C PHE A 385 9.98 20.10 -6.75
N ILE A 386 10.66 18.97 -6.88
CA ILE A 386 10.81 17.99 -5.80
C ILE A 386 12.30 17.79 -5.51
N LEU A 387 12.75 18.17 -4.32
CA LEU A 387 14.13 18.05 -3.87
C LEU A 387 14.23 17.21 -2.58
N ASN A 388 15.44 16.81 -2.23
CA ASN A 388 15.75 16.28 -0.89
C ASN A 388 16.32 17.37 0.01
N THR A 389 16.40 17.09 1.32
CA THR A 389 17.11 17.95 2.28
C THR A 389 18.62 18.01 1.99
N ASP A 390 19.30 18.98 2.61
CA ASP A 390 20.75 19.23 2.49
C ASP A 390 21.20 19.64 1.08
N ILE A 391 20.29 20.24 0.32
CA ILE A 391 20.51 20.72 -1.04
C ILE A 391 20.51 22.24 -1.06
N SER A 392 21.49 22.83 -1.76
CA SER A 392 21.46 24.25 -2.13
C SER A 392 20.76 24.41 -3.47
N PHE A 393 19.84 25.36 -3.61
CA PHE A 393 19.05 25.54 -4.83
C PHE A 393 18.78 27.01 -5.17
N LYS A 394 18.45 27.28 -6.43
CA LYS A 394 18.05 28.60 -6.95
C LYS A 394 17.18 28.41 -8.20
N LEU A 395 16.10 29.18 -8.32
CA LEU A 395 15.29 29.20 -9.53
C LEU A 395 15.96 30.11 -10.58
N VAL A 396 16.10 29.62 -11.80
CA VAL A 396 16.84 30.28 -12.88
C VAL A 396 16.10 30.21 -14.22
N ASP A 397 16.36 31.19 -15.08
CA ASP A 397 15.98 31.19 -16.48
C ASP A 397 17.17 30.72 -17.34
N THR A 398 16.98 29.61 -18.04
CA THR A 398 17.99 28.95 -18.88
C THR A 398 17.85 29.29 -20.37
N LYS A 399 17.09 30.33 -20.73
CA LYS A 399 16.84 30.68 -22.12
C LYS A 399 18.10 30.83 -22.94
N GLY A 400 18.17 30.07 -24.04
CA GLY A 400 19.30 30.08 -24.97
C GLY A 400 20.54 29.34 -24.46
N LEU A 401 20.44 28.59 -23.36
CA LEU A 401 21.46 27.66 -22.90
C LEU A 401 21.10 26.23 -23.32
N GLU A 402 22.13 25.41 -23.51
CA GLU A 402 21.93 23.98 -23.73
C GLU A 402 21.42 23.30 -22.45
N PRO A 403 20.60 22.24 -22.53
CA PRO A 403 20.18 21.50 -21.34
C PRO A 403 21.39 20.97 -20.56
N LEU A 404 21.41 21.23 -19.24
CA LEU A 404 22.48 20.73 -18.38
C LEU A 404 22.20 19.27 -18.01
N GLU A 405 23.04 18.36 -18.50
CA GLU A 405 23.00 16.95 -18.10
C GLU A 405 23.27 16.80 -16.59
N PRO A 406 22.39 16.11 -15.84
CA PRO A 406 22.57 15.94 -14.41
C PRO A 406 23.86 15.21 -14.03
N LYS A 407 24.54 15.68 -12.98
CA LYS A 407 25.71 15.01 -12.40
C LYS A 407 25.34 14.36 -11.07
N TYR A 408 25.47 13.03 -10.99
CA TYR A 408 25.09 12.23 -9.80
C TYR A 408 26.23 11.38 -9.21
N SER A 409 27.49 11.67 -9.53
CA SER A 409 28.63 10.86 -9.07
C SER A 409 29.02 11.17 -7.61
N TYR A 410 29.23 10.12 -6.81
CA TYR A 410 29.80 10.20 -5.45
C TYR A 410 31.31 10.57 -5.45
#